data_AF-A0A4Q5ZM47-F1
#
_entry.id   AF-A0A4Q5ZM47-F1
#
_cell.length_a   1.000
_cell.length_b   1.000
_cell.length_c   1.000
_cell.angle_alpha   90.00
_cell.angle_beta   90.00
_cell.angle_gamma   90.00
#
_symmetry.space_group_name_H-M   'P 1'
#
loop_
_entity.id
_entity.type
_entity.pdbx_description
1 polymer ?
#
loop_
_entity_poly.entity_id
_entity_poly.type
_entity_poly.pdbx_seq_one_letter_code
_entity_poly.pdbx_strand_id
1 'polypeptide(L)' 'SQPGGPLYNIEHSNGGLISFPGGVLIKNAAGEIIGAVGVSGDSVDNDHAVAQAGADAVK' A
#
# COMPACT_ATOMS: atom_id res chain seq x y z
N SER A 1 -2.63 7.59 10.43
CA SER A 1 -1.69 7.88 11.53
C SER A 1 -1.90 9.28 12.10
N GLN A 2 -3.15 9.61 12.41
CA GLN A 2 -3.51 10.99 12.75
C GLN A 2 -3.05 11.35 14.19
N PRO A 3 -2.81 12.65 14.49
CA PRO A 3 -2.53 13.11 15.85
C PRO A 3 -3.54 12.58 16.88
N GLY A 4 -3.03 12.08 18.01
CA GLY A 4 -3.84 11.48 19.08
C GLY A 4 -4.30 10.04 18.83
N GLY A 5 -4.02 9.47 17.66
CA GLY A 5 -4.31 8.07 17.34
C GLY A 5 -3.24 7.10 17.87
N PRO A 6 -3.57 5.80 18.00
CA PRO A 6 -2.66 4.78 18.55
C PRO A 6 -1.41 4.55 17.68
N LEU A 7 -1.47 4.90 16.40
CA LEU A 7 -0.37 4.76 15.43
C LEU A 7 0.21 6.11 15.00
N TYR A 8 0.08 7.15 15.84
CA TYR A 8 0.68 8.44 15.54
C TYR A 8 2.21 8.32 15.40
N ASN A 9 2.78 8.92 14.36
CA ASN A 9 4.21 8.86 13.98
C ASN A 9 4.74 7.48 13.57
N ILE A 10 3.89 6.52 13.21
CA ILE A 10 4.35 5.21 12.71
C ILE A 10 5.23 5.35 11.44
N GLU A 11 5.04 6.42 10.67
CA GLU A 11 5.82 6.82 9.49
C GLU A 11 7.31 6.94 9.76
N HIS A 12 7.74 7.22 11.00
CA HIS A 12 9.15 7.37 11.34
C HIS A 12 9.87 6.01 11.51
N SER A 13 9.12 4.91 11.58
CA SER A 13 9.70 3.57 11.63
C SER A 13 10.18 3.12 10.23
N ASN A 14 10.99 2.06 10.20
CA ASN A 14 11.40 1.36 8.96
C ASN A 14 12.00 2.26 7.86
N GLY A 15 12.62 3.38 8.24
CA GLY A 15 13.24 4.30 7.29
C GLY A 15 12.27 5.21 6.52
N GLY A 16 11.00 5.26 6.92
CA GLY A 16 9.96 6.07 6.27
C GLY A 16 8.83 5.22 5.72
N LEU A 17 7.75 5.04 6.50
CA LEU A 17 6.52 4.44 5.98
C LEU A 17 5.61 5.50 5.36
N ILE A 18 4.80 5.04 4.40
CA ILE A 18 3.73 5.82 3.76
C ILE A 18 2.39 5.20 4.16
N SER A 19 1.48 6.02 4.69
CA SER A 19 0.20 5.56 5.27
C SER A 19 -1.05 6.04 4.50
N PHE A 20 -0.86 6.62 3.32
CA PHE A 20 -1.94 6.97 2.39
C PHE A 20 -2.05 5.92 1.25
N PRO A 21 -3.17 5.88 0.50
CA PRO A 21 -3.40 4.89 -0.55
C PRO A 21 -2.33 4.90 -1.66
N GLY A 22 -2.06 3.72 -2.24
CA GLY A 22 -1.06 3.53 -3.31
C GLY A 22 -0.22 2.26 -3.16
N GLY A 23 -0.17 1.67 -1.96
CA GLY A 23 0.42 0.36 -1.70
C GLY A 23 -0.61 -0.76 -1.61
N VAL A 24 -0.40 -1.88 -2.30
CA VAL A 24 -1.30 -3.05 -2.33
C VAL A 24 -0.50 -4.35 -2.20
N LEU A 25 -1.02 -5.32 -1.44
CA LEU A 25 -0.43 -6.65 -1.29
C LEU A 25 -0.68 -7.51 -2.54
N ILE A 26 0.33 -8.31 -2.92
CA ILE A 26 0.20 -9.35 -3.93
C ILE A 26 0.03 -10.68 -3.21
N LYS A 27 -1.03 -11.42 -3.58
CA LYS A 27 -1.34 -12.74 -3.02
C LYS A 27 -1.40 -13.78 -4.13
N ASN A 28 -0.87 -14.97 -3.88
CA ASN A 28 -1.01 -16.10 -4.80
C ASN A 28 -2.43 -16.72 -4.72
N ALA A 29 -2.70 -17.71 -5.56
CA ALA A 29 -3.98 -18.43 -5.59
C ALA A 29 -4.35 -19.14 -4.27
N ALA A 30 -3.37 -19.46 -3.42
CA ALA A 30 -3.60 -20.02 -2.08
C ALA A 30 -3.91 -18.93 -1.02
N GLY A 31 -3.87 -17.65 -1.41
CA GLY A 31 -4.10 -16.50 -0.53
C GLY A 31 -2.85 -16.05 0.24
N GLU A 32 -1.69 -16.65 -0.01
CA GLU A 32 -0.43 -16.32 0.66
C GLU A 32 0.13 -15.00 0.12
N ILE A 33 0.64 -14.14 1.00
CA ILE A 33 1.30 -12.89 0.61
C ILE A 33 2.67 -13.22 0.04
N ILE A 34 2.89 -12.88 -1.23
CA ILE A 34 4.15 -13.12 -1.95
C ILE A 34 4.91 -11.83 -2.26
N GLY A 35 4.32 -10.67 -1.97
CA GLY A 35 4.93 -9.37 -2.20
C GLY A 35 3.94 -8.23 -2.08
N ALA A 36 4.32 -7.07 -2.59
CA ALA A 36 3.49 -5.87 -2.67
C ALA A 36 3.90 -5.04 -3.88
N VAL A 37 2.99 -4.18 -4.34
CA VAL A 37 3.24 -3.14 -5.35
C VAL A 37 2.89 -1.78 -4.76
N GLY A 38 3.67 -0.76 -5.10
CA GLY A 38 3.45 0.63 -4.71
C GLY A 38 3.44 1.53 -5.94
N VAL A 39 2.47 2.44 -6.03
CA VAL A 39 2.31 3.41 -7.12
C VAL A 39 2.21 4.82 -6.55
N SER A 40 2.81 5.78 -7.27
CA SER A 40 2.67 7.21 -7.00
C SER A 40 2.76 7.98 -8.30
N GLY A 41 1.84 8.94 -8.51
CA GLY A 41 1.90 9.83 -9.66
C GLY A 41 0.68 10.72 -9.88
N ASP A 42 -0.45 10.44 -9.23
CA ASP A 42 -1.69 11.20 -9.37
C ASP A 42 -2.41 11.34 -8.00
N SER A 43 -3.73 11.54 -7.99
CA SER A 43 -4.54 11.43 -6.79
C SER A 43 -4.36 10.06 -6.13
N VAL A 44 -4.46 10.02 -4.80
CA VAL A 44 -4.30 8.75 -4.04
C VAL A 44 -5.30 7.68 -4.46
N ASP A 45 -6.48 8.08 -4.94
CA ASP A 45 -7.49 7.17 -5.49
C ASP A 45 -7.02 6.54 -6.81
N ASN A 46 -6.42 7.33 -7.69
CA ASN A 46 -5.84 6.85 -8.95
C ASN A 46 -4.59 5.98 -8.69
N ASP A 47 -3.73 6.38 -7.77
CA ASP A 47 -2.56 5.57 -7.36
C ASP A 47 -3.01 4.20 -6.83
N HIS A 48 -4.05 4.16 -5.99
CA HIS A 48 -4.62 2.91 -5.51
C HIS A 48 -5.23 2.07 -6.64
N ALA A 49 -5.99 2.67 -7.56
CA ALA A 49 -6.60 1.96 -8.68
C ALA A 49 -5.54 1.31 -9.59
N VAL A 50 -4.45 2.01 -9.88
CA VAL A 50 -3.34 1.48 -10.68
C VAL A 50 -2.60 0.36 -9.93
N ALA A 51 -2.29 0.55 -8.65
CA ALA A 51 -1.65 -0.48 -7.83
C ALA A 51 -2.51 -1.76 -7.74
N GLN A 52 -3.82 -1.60 -7.58
CA GLN A 52 -4.78 -2.70 -7.54
C GLN A 52 -4.81 -3.46 -8.87
N ALA A 53 -4.90 -2.76 -10.00
CA ALA A 53 -4.86 -3.38 -11.33
C ALA A 53 -3.56 -4.16 -11.57
N GLY A 54 -2.41 -3.62 -11.13
CA GLY A 54 -1.11 -4.29 -11.22
C GLY A 54 -1.05 -5.56 -10.36
N ALA A 55 -1.56 -5.52 -9.13
CA ALA A 55 -1.64 -6.69 -8.27
C ALA A 55 -2.57 -7.78 -8.83
N ASP A 56 -3.71 -7.39 -9.42
CA ASP A 56 -4.69 -8.32 -9.99
C ASP A 56 -4.18 -9.04 -11.25
N ALA A 57 -3.29 -8.41 -12.01
CA ALA A 57 -2.71 -8.99 -13.22
C ALA A 57 -1.76 -10.16 -12.97
N VAL A 58 -1.32 -10.36 -11.72
CA VAL A 58 -0.31 -11.37 -11.33
C VAL A 58 -0.82 -12.36 -10.26
N LYS A 59 -2.12 -12.33 -9.97
CA LYS A 59 -2.78 -13.26 -9.03
C LYS A 59 -2.84 -14.69 -9.57
#